data_AF-A0A7V1IH79-F1
#
_entry.id   AF-A0A7V1IH79-F1
#
_cell.length_a   1.000
_cell.length_b   1.000
_cell.length_c   1.000
_cell.angle_alpha   90.00
_cell.angle_beta   90.00
_cell.angle_gamma   90.00
#
_symmetry.space_group_name_H-M   'P 1'
#
loop_
_entity.id
_entity.type
_entity.pdbx_description
1 polymer ?
#
loop_
_entity_poly.entity_id
_entity_poly.type
_entity_poly.pdbx_seq_one_letter_code
_entity_poly.pdbx_strand_id
1 'polypeptide(L)'
;MPTNPDSCFSRSVPEADEKFAAAAEAAGARTEWFEHPKADPAGRPIGTRVAWLGPEDAEQVALFVSGTHGNEGWAGSAIQIDSLRRDVFANLPSDTAVLMIHLINPWGCAWGRRENEENHDLFRDFIYYRPENRYDDSLYT
;
A
#
# COMPACT_ATOMS: atom_id res chain seq x y z
N MET A 1 14.68 -10.79 18.12
CA MET A 1 15.56 -11.25 17.02
C MET A 1 15.41 -10.24 15.90
N PRO A 2 16.49 -9.79 15.22
CA PRO A 2 16.32 -8.94 14.05
C PRO A 2 15.47 -9.70 13.01
N THR A 3 14.44 -9.03 12.47
CA THR A 3 13.63 -9.60 11.38
C THR A 3 14.56 -9.83 10.20
N ASN A 4 14.58 -11.05 9.66
CA ASN A 4 15.24 -11.30 8.38
C ASN A 4 14.45 -10.55 7.30
N PRO A 5 15.02 -9.53 6.63
CA PRO A 5 14.29 -8.72 5.65
C PRO A 5 13.74 -9.56 4.48
N ASP A 6 14.41 -10.66 4.13
CA ASP A 6 13.96 -11.56 3.06
C ASP A 6 12.57 -12.17 3.36
N SER A 7 12.24 -12.35 4.65
CA SER A 7 10.95 -12.90 5.08
C SER A 7 9.76 -11.94 4.89
N CYS A 8 10.03 -10.67 4.59
CA CYS A 8 9.01 -9.65 4.34
C CYS A 8 8.61 -9.58 2.85
N PHE A 9 9.46 -10.06 1.94
CA PHE A 9 9.13 -10.14 0.51
C PHE A 9 8.16 -11.28 0.23
N SER A 10 7.32 -11.11 -0.79
CA SER A 10 6.25 -12.04 -1.15
C SER A 10 6.33 -12.39 -2.63
N ARG A 11 5.85 -13.58 -2.99
CA ARG A 11 5.85 -14.08 -4.38
C ARG A 11 4.48 -13.94 -5.04
N SER A 12 3.47 -13.52 -4.29
CA SER A 12 2.13 -13.26 -4.80
C SER A 12 1.42 -12.20 -3.96
N VAL A 13 0.43 -11.53 -4.55
CA VAL A 13 -0.36 -10.51 -3.84
C VAL A 13 -1.14 -11.10 -2.67
N PRO A 14 -1.76 -12.30 -2.77
CA PRO A 14 -2.36 -12.96 -1.61
C PRO A 14 -1.37 -13.22 -0.48
N GLU A 15 -0.16 -13.70 -0.78
CA GLU A 15 0.89 -13.89 0.24
C GLU A 15 1.31 -12.55 0.88
N ALA A 16 1.39 -11.48 0.08
CA ALA A 16 1.71 -10.15 0.59
C ALA A 16 0.62 -9.62 1.53
N ASP A 17 -0.65 -9.80 1.15
CA ASP A 17 -1.81 -9.41 1.96
C ASP A 17 -1.84 -10.17 3.29
N GLU A 18 -1.67 -11.49 3.27
CA GLU A 18 -1.62 -12.33 4.48
C GLU A 18 -0.49 -11.89 5.43
N LYS A 19 0.71 -11.63 4.90
CA LYS A 19 1.84 -11.16 5.72
C LYS A 19 1.61 -9.78 6.30
N PHE A 20 1.01 -8.87 5.53
CA PHE A 20 0.68 -7.53 6.01
C PHE A 20 -0.42 -7.57 7.06
N ALA A 21 -1.49 -8.35 6.84
CA ALA A 21 -2.56 -8.57 7.81
C ALA A 21 -2.03 -9.08 9.15
N ALA A 22 -1.22 -10.15 9.12
CA ALA A 22 -0.64 -10.72 10.33
C ALA A 22 0.29 -9.74 11.07
N ALA A 23 1.08 -8.95 10.34
CA ALA A 23 1.94 -7.93 10.95
C ALA A 23 1.13 -6.76 11.53
N ALA A 24 0.07 -6.34 10.85
CA ALA A 24 -0.81 -5.26 11.28
C ALA A 24 -1.60 -5.66 12.53
N GLU A 25 -2.17 -6.87 12.56
CA GLU A 25 -2.85 -7.43 13.73
C GLU A 25 -1.91 -7.56 14.93
N ALA A 26 -0.67 -8.04 14.71
CA ALA A 26 0.34 -8.13 15.77
C ALA A 26 0.73 -6.75 16.33
N ALA A 27 0.72 -5.71 15.49
CA ALA A 27 0.94 -4.32 15.91
C ALA A 27 -0.30 -3.67 16.56
N GLY A 28 -1.43 -4.38 16.65
CA GLY A 28 -2.68 -3.86 17.23
C GLY A 28 -3.48 -2.94 16.29
N ALA A 29 -3.23 -3.00 14.98
CA ALA A 29 -3.95 -2.18 14.01
C ALA A 29 -5.37 -2.69 13.77
N ARG A 30 -6.32 -1.76 13.58
CA ARG A 30 -7.63 -2.08 12.97
C ARG A 30 -7.42 -2.21 11.47
N THR A 31 -7.84 -3.34 10.88
CA THR A 31 -7.68 -3.57 9.43
C THR A 31 -9.01 -3.67 8.69
N GLU A 32 -8.99 -3.28 7.43
CA GLU A 32 -10.09 -3.44 6.48
C GLU A 32 -9.54 -3.92 5.14
N TRP A 33 -10.27 -4.78 4.44
CA TRP A 33 -9.85 -5.33 3.16
C TRP A 33 -10.86 -4.99 2.08
N PHE A 34 -10.37 -4.40 0.99
CA PHE A 34 -11.15 -3.99 -0.16
C PHE A 34 -10.79 -4.92 -1.32
N GLU A 35 -11.70 -5.85 -1.62
CA GLU A 35 -11.52 -6.77 -2.74
C GLU A 35 -11.52 -6.01 -4.07
N HIS A 36 -10.56 -6.34 -4.93
CA HIS A 36 -10.48 -5.82 -6.28
C HIS A 36 -11.41 -6.64 -7.21
N PRO A 37 -12.13 -6.03 -8.15
CA PRO A 37 -13.05 -6.75 -9.06
C PRO A 37 -12.36 -7.77 -10.00
N LYS A 38 -11.03 -7.72 -10.10
CA LYS A 38 -10.22 -8.58 -10.97
C LYS A 38 -9.29 -9.44 -10.12
N ALA A 39 -8.98 -10.63 -10.63
CA ALA A 39 -8.06 -11.57 -10.01
C ALA A 39 -6.59 -11.36 -10.44
N ASP A 40 -5.70 -12.04 -9.74
CA ASP A 40 -4.31 -12.21 -10.17
C ASP A 40 -4.19 -13.15 -11.41
N PRO A 41 -2.99 -13.32 -12.00
CA PRO A 41 -2.79 -14.22 -13.13
C PRO A 41 -3.13 -15.70 -12.88
N ALA A 42 -3.20 -16.12 -11.61
CA ALA A 42 -3.58 -17.46 -11.21
C ALA A 42 -5.09 -17.58 -10.88
N GLY A 43 -5.86 -16.51 -11.08
CA GLY A 43 -7.30 -16.48 -10.80
C GLY A 43 -7.66 -16.33 -9.32
N ARG A 44 -6.71 -15.93 -8.47
CA ARG A 44 -6.95 -15.72 -7.03
C ARG A 44 -7.47 -14.31 -6.74
N PRO A 45 -8.34 -14.13 -5.73
CA PRO A 45 -8.75 -12.82 -5.27
C PRO A 45 -7.53 -11.98 -4.85
N ILE A 46 -7.59 -10.69 -5.17
CA ILE A 46 -6.62 -9.69 -4.77
C ILE A 46 -7.37 -8.47 -4.27
N GLY A 47 -6.70 -7.62 -3.49
CA GLY A 47 -7.33 -6.46 -2.91
C GLY A 47 -6.32 -5.57 -2.22
N THR A 48 -6.82 -4.42 -1.79
CA THR A 48 -6.07 -3.45 -1.00
C THR A 48 -6.42 -3.67 0.46
N ARG A 49 -5.43 -3.82 1.33
CA ARG A 49 -5.65 -3.81 2.78
C ARG A 49 -5.29 -2.46 3.36
N VAL A 50 -6.10 -2.01 4.29
CA VAL A 50 -5.86 -0.79 5.07
C VAL A 50 -5.62 -1.20 6.52
N ALA A 51 -4.66 -0.55 7.17
CA ALA A 51 -4.38 -0.70 8.60
C ALA A 51 -4.33 0.67 9.29
N TRP A 52 -5.04 0.80 10.41
CA TRP A 52 -5.08 2.00 11.24
C TRP A 52 -4.46 1.73 12.61
N LEU A 53 -3.50 2.57 13.02
CA LEU A 53 -2.85 2.54 14.33
C LEU A 53 -3.02 3.88 15.02
N GLY A 54 -3.42 3.87 16.30
CA GLY A 54 -3.63 5.09 17.10
C GLY A 54 -5.12 5.44 17.29
N PRO A 55 -5.41 6.59 17.92
CA PRO A 55 -6.78 7.02 18.21
C PRO A 55 -7.63 7.20 16.95
N GLU A 56 -8.92 6.90 17.01
CA GLU A 56 -9.83 7.12 15.87
C GLU A 56 -10.12 8.61 15.63
N ASP A 57 -9.98 9.42 16.68
CA ASP A 57 -10.17 10.88 16.69
C ASP A 57 -8.85 11.66 16.66
N ALA A 58 -7.76 11.02 16.20
CA ALA A 58 -6.46 11.67 16.08
C ALA A 58 -6.50 12.94 15.22
N GLU A 59 -5.86 14.00 15.69
CA GLU A 59 -5.79 15.28 14.97
C GLU A 59 -4.80 15.24 13.80
N GLN A 60 -3.81 14.34 13.88
CA GLN A 60 -2.77 14.17 12.87
C GLN A 60 -2.73 12.73 12.38
N VAL A 61 -2.61 12.54 11.06
CA VAL A 61 -2.53 11.21 10.44
C VAL A 61 -1.33 11.13 9.52
N ALA A 62 -0.41 10.22 9.82
CA ALA A 62 0.68 9.86 8.92
C ALA A 62 0.20 8.77 7.94
N LEU A 63 0.13 9.11 6.66
CA LEU A 63 -0.29 8.21 5.59
C LEU A 63 0.91 7.55 4.92
N PHE A 64 0.89 6.21 4.85
CA PHE A 64 1.85 5.41 4.10
C PHE A 64 1.13 4.60 3.03
N VAL A 65 1.48 4.80 1.77
CA VAL A 65 0.89 4.07 0.64
C VAL A 65 1.98 3.28 -0.06
N SER A 66 1.69 2.03 -0.41
CA SER A 66 2.54 1.21 -1.28
C SER A 66 1.82 0.86 -2.58
N GLY A 67 2.61 0.57 -3.62
CA GLY A 67 2.10 0.04 -4.88
C GLY A 67 1.25 1.02 -5.69
N THR A 68 1.57 2.31 -5.69
CA THR A 68 1.00 3.25 -6.68
C THR A 68 1.40 2.83 -8.09
N HIS A 69 2.69 2.52 -8.28
CA HIS A 69 3.17 1.71 -9.38
C HIS A 69 3.21 0.25 -8.95
N GLY A 70 2.43 -0.58 -9.63
CA GLY A 70 2.18 -1.95 -9.18
C GLY A 70 3.46 -2.78 -8.99
N ASN A 71 4.38 -2.75 -9.95
CA ASN A 71 5.64 -3.50 -9.91
C ASN A 71 6.55 -3.08 -8.73
N GLU A 72 6.47 -1.83 -8.28
CA GLU A 72 7.21 -1.32 -7.14
C GLU A 72 6.55 -1.69 -5.80
N GLY A 73 5.29 -2.13 -5.87
CA GLY A 73 4.50 -2.59 -4.73
C GLY A 73 5.13 -3.75 -3.97
N TRP A 74 5.92 -4.62 -4.60
CA TRP A 74 6.61 -5.72 -3.91
C TRP A 74 7.59 -5.23 -2.84
N ALA A 75 8.39 -4.21 -3.18
CA ALA A 75 9.32 -3.59 -2.26
C ALA A 75 8.59 -2.76 -1.20
N GLY A 76 7.60 -1.96 -1.61
CA GLY A 76 6.78 -1.15 -0.69
C GLY A 76 6.03 -2.02 0.33
N SER A 77 5.46 -3.13 -0.10
CA SER A 77 4.80 -4.13 0.75
C SER A 77 5.77 -4.70 1.78
N ALA A 78 6.96 -5.13 1.36
CA ALA A 78 7.97 -5.67 2.27
C ALA A 78 8.41 -4.63 3.32
N ILE A 79 8.57 -3.36 2.93
CA ILE A 79 8.91 -2.25 3.85
C ILE A 79 7.79 -2.02 4.88
N GLN A 80 6.53 -2.02 4.44
CA GLN A 80 5.38 -1.87 5.34
C GLN A 80 5.30 -3.03 6.34
N ILE A 81 5.46 -4.28 5.87
CA ILE A 81 5.48 -5.49 6.71
C ILE A 81 6.62 -5.42 7.74
N ASP A 82 7.84 -5.06 7.31
CA ASP A 82 8.99 -4.96 8.22
C ASP A 82 8.80 -3.84 9.25
N SER A 83 8.26 -2.69 8.83
CA SER A 83 7.96 -1.56 9.74
C SER A 83 6.99 -1.96 10.86
N LEU A 84 5.94 -2.72 10.51
CA LEU A 84 4.98 -3.26 11.48
C LEU A 84 5.64 -4.29 12.40
N ARG A 85 6.41 -5.24 11.86
CA ARG A 85 7.10 -6.28 12.66
C ARG A 85 8.19 -5.73 13.58
N ARG A 86 8.71 -4.54 13.28
CA ARG A 86 9.72 -3.84 14.09
C ARG A 86 9.10 -2.82 15.05
N ASP A 87 7.78 -2.78 15.15
CA ASP A 87 7.06 -1.88 16.05
C ASP A 87 7.46 -0.41 15.85
N VAL A 88 7.74 0.00 14.60
CA VAL A 88 8.17 1.37 14.26
C VAL A 88 7.16 2.42 14.77
N PHE A 89 5.89 2.03 14.87
CA PHE A 89 4.79 2.88 15.29
C PHE A 89 4.30 2.62 16.73
N ALA A 90 5.08 1.92 17.57
CA ALA A 90 4.62 1.60 18.94
C ALA A 90 4.47 2.80 19.87
N ASN A 91 5.18 3.91 19.60
CA ASN A 91 5.19 5.10 20.46
C ASN A 91 4.72 6.34 19.70
N LEU A 92 3.49 6.31 19.17
CA LEU A 92 2.88 7.49 18.57
C LEU A 92 2.50 8.52 19.66
N PRO A 93 2.58 9.83 19.37
CA PRO A 93 1.95 10.85 20.18
C PRO A 93 0.45 10.57 20.38
N SER A 94 -0.13 11.05 21.50
CA SER A 94 -1.51 10.76 21.87
C SER A 94 -2.57 11.35 20.92
N ASP A 95 -2.18 12.28 20.06
CA ASP A 95 -3.02 12.96 19.07
C ASP A 95 -2.74 12.51 17.62
N THR A 96 -1.92 11.46 17.44
CA THR A 96 -1.41 11.04 16.14
C THR A 96 -1.81 9.59 15.83
N ALA A 97 -2.28 9.37 14.61
CA ALA A 97 -2.53 8.06 14.04
C ALA A 97 -1.67 7.79 12.80
N VAL A 98 -1.56 6.52 12.44
CA VAL A 98 -0.93 6.04 11.21
C VAL A 98 -1.97 5.28 10.39
N LEU A 99 -2.12 5.69 9.13
CA LEU A 99 -2.91 5.00 8.12
C LEU A 99 -1.96 4.37 7.10
N MET A 100 -1.99 3.05 6.99
CA MET A 100 -1.23 2.31 5.99
C MET A 100 -2.17 1.74 4.94
N ILE A 101 -1.94 2.10 3.68
CA ILE A 101 -2.59 1.50 2.51
C ILE A 101 -1.59 0.53 1.88
N HIS A 102 -1.91 -0.75 1.97
CA HIS A 102 -1.12 -1.84 1.42
C HIS A 102 -1.60 -2.15 -0.01
N LEU A 103 -0.71 -1.92 -0.97
CA LEU A 103 -0.93 -2.13 -2.40
C LEU A 103 -2.18 -1.43 -2.93
N ILE A 104 -2.14 -0.10 -3.12
CA ILE A 104 -3.27 0.64 -3.70
C ILE A 104 -3.61 0.20 -5.14
N ASN A 105 -2.62 -0.32 -5.88
CA ASN A 105 -2.79 -0.99 -7.18
C ASN A 105 -2.45 -2.49 -7.05
N PRO A 106 -3.31 -3.30 -6.42
CA PRO A 106 -3.03 -4.71 -6.20
C PRO A 106 -2.99 -5.47 -7.54
N TRP A 107 -3.78 -5.04 -8.53
CA TRP A 107 -3.77 -5.62 -9.86
C TRP A 107 -2.44 -5.36 -10.57
N GLY A 108 -1.97 -4.11 -10.62
CA GLY A 108 -0.69 -3.79 -11.24
C GLY A 108 0.46 -4.56 -10.59
N CYS A 109 0.41 -4.74 -9.27
CA CYS A 109 1.40 -5.56 -8.55
C CYS A 109 1.36 -7.02 -8.98
N ALA A 110 0.18 -7.64 -8.97
CA ALA A 110 -0.02 -9.03 -9.39
C ALA A 110 0.42 -9.30 -10.83
N TRP A 111 0.26 -8.32 -11.72
CA TRP A 111 0.58 -8.42 -13.14
C TRP A 111 1.97 -7.85 -13.51
N GLY A 112 2.76 -7.41 -12.53
CA GLY A 112 4.11 -6.85 -12.76
C GLY A 112 4.11 -5.56 -13.58
N ARG A 113 3.05 -4.75 -13.45
CA ARG A 113 2.82 -3.54 -14.24
C ARG A 113 2.98 -2.28 -13.40
N ARG A 114 3.36 -1.19 -14.05
CA ARG A 114 3.35 0.15 -13.45
C ARG A 114 1.91 0.63 -13.27
N GLU A 115 1.11 0.49 -14.31
CA GLU A 115 -0.27 0.99 -14.39
C GLU A 115 -1.29 0.03 -13.76
N ASN A 116 -2.54 0.47 -13.65
CA ASN A 116 -3.68 -0.39 -13.32
C ASN A 116 -4.16 -1.20 -14.55
N GLU A 117 -5.28 -1.92 -14.39
CA GLU A 117 -5.89 -2.77 -15.42
C GLU A 117 -6.44 -2.04 -16.64
N GLU A 118 -6.53 -0.71 -16.56
CA GLU A 118 -6.99 0.18 -17.64
C GLU A 118 -5.82 0.95 -18.28
N ASN A 119 -4.58 0.65 -17.87
CA ASN A 119 -3.36 1.37 -18.24
C ASN A 119 -3.28 2.81 -17.70
N HIS A 120 -3.96 3.09 -16.59
CA HIS A 120 -3.84 4.36 -15.89
C HIS A 120 -2.65 4.36 -14.92
N ASP A 121 -1.82 5.40 -15.00
CA ASP A 121 -0.78 5.69 -14.00
C ASP A 121 -1.43 6.45 -12.84
N LEU A 122 -1.74 5.74 -11.76
CA LEU A 122 -2.44 6.28 -10.60
C LEU A 122 -1.77 7.54 -10.03
N PHE A 123 -0.44 7.65 -10.11
CA PHE A 123 0.28 8.79 -9.56
C PHE A 123 0.08 10.05 -10.41
N ARG A 124 -0.02 9.89 -11.74
CA ARG A 124 -0.29 11.01 -12.65
C ARG A 124 -1.74 11.45 -12.54
N ASP A 125 -2.67 10.52 -12.49
CA ASP A 125 -4.09 10.86 -12.38
C ASP A 125 -4.41 11.57 -11.06
N PHE A 126 -3.74 11.21 -9.97
CA PHE A 126 -3.92 11.88 -8.68
C PHE A 126 -3.43 13.33 -8.70
N ILE A 127 -2.32 13.61 -9.38
CA ILE A 127 -1.75 14.96 -9.50
C ILE A 127 -2.60 15.83 -10.45
N TYR A 128 -3.09 15.26 -11.54
CA TYR A 128 -3.77 15.98 -12.62
C TYR A 128 -5.30 15.92 -12.60
N TYR A 129 -5.90 15.47 -11.50
CA TYR A 129 -7.36 15.43 -11.34
C TYR A 129 -7.99 16.84 -11.49
N ARG A 130 -7.23 17.90 -11.24
CA ARG A 130 -7.62 19.28 -11.55
C ARG A 130 -6.96 19.76 -12.85
N PRO A 131 -7.71 20.40 -13.77
CA PRO A 131 -7.15 20.95 -15.01
C PRO A 131 -5.98 21.89 -14.79
N GLU A 132 -6.00 22.68 -13.71
CA GLU A 132 -4.92 23.63 -13.37
C GLU A 132 -3.57 22.95 -13.09
N ASN A 133 -3.56 21.67 -12.73
CA ASN A 133 -2.34 20.95 -12.40
C ASN A 133 -1.71 20.27 -13.61
N ARG A 134 -2.40 20.17 -14.76
CA ARG A 134 -1.92 19.43 -15.94
C ARG A 134 -0.57 19.98 -16.42
N TYR A 135 0.39 19.10 -16.60
CA TYR A 135 1.66 19.45 -17.25
C TYR A 135 1.40 19.90 -18.68
N ASP A 136 1.97 21.05 -19.06
CA ASP A 136 1.92 21.55 -20.44
C ASP A 136 3.09 20.97 -21.24
N ASP A 137 2.82 19.89 -21.97
CA ASP A 137 3.82 19.23 -22.83
C ASP A 137 4.26 20.13 -24.01
N SER A 138 3.55 21.23 -24.31
CA SER A 138 3.93 22.16 -25.39
C SER A 138 5.17 23.00 -25.07
N LEU A 139 5.63 22.99 -23.82
CA LEU A 139 6.86 23.67 -23.39
C LEU A 139 8.15 22.91 -23.76
N TYR A 140 8.03 21.69 -24.28
CA TYR A 140 9.17 20.83 -24.63
C TYR A 140 9.18 20.38 -26.11
N THR A 141 8.34 20.98 -26.97
CA THR A 141 8.30 20.75 -28.42
C THR A 141 8.77 21.95 -29.23
#